data_AF-A0A7V9FGR4-F1
#
_entry.id   AF-A0A7V9FGR4-F1
#
_cell.length_a   1.000
_cell.length_b   1.000
_cell.length_c   1.000
_cell.angle_alpha   90.00
_cell.angle_beta   90.00
_cell.angle_gamma   90.00
#
_symmetry.space_group_name_H-M   'P 1'
#
loop_
_entity.id
_entity.type
_entity.pdbx_description
1 polymer ?
#
loop_
_entity_poly.entity_id
_entity_poly.type
_entity_poly.pdbx_seq_one_letter_code
_entity_poly.pdbx_strand_id
1 'polypeptide(L)'
;MLRADVCTRALGARDARFDGLFYVGIITTRVYCRPMCPARVSYPDHRRFFDSPAAAECAGFRPCLRCRPELAPGRAPLNAVPRLA
;
A
#
# COMPACT_ATOMS: atom_id res chain seq x y z
N MET A 1 3.90 -14.52 -7.15
CA MET A 1 4.94 -13.76 -7.88
C MET A 1 4.32 -12.45 -8.33
N LEU A 2 4.61 -11.34 -7.63
CA LEU A 2 4.08 -10.01 -7.96
C LEU A 2 4.80 -9.49 -9.21
N ARG A 3 4.08 -9.30 -10.33
CA ARG A 3 4.65 -8.70 -11.54
C ARG A 3 4.64 -7.18 -11.39
N ALA A 4 5.82 -6.55 -11.47
CA ALA A 4 5.97 -5.10 -11.33
C ALA A 4 5.11 -4.30 -12.32
N ASP A 5 4.92 -4.80 -13.54
CA ASP A 5 4.05 -4.18 -14.55
C ASP A 5 2.58 -4.12 -14.10
N VAL A 6 2.09 -5.21 -13.49
CA VAL A 6 0.70 -5.32 -13.01
C VAL A 6 0.50 -4.39 -11.81
N CYS A 7 1.44 -4.39 -10.86
CA CYS A 7 1.38 -3.49 -9.70
C CYS A 7 1.42 -2.02 -10.12
N THR A 8 2.21 -1.68 -11.15
CA THR A 8 2.30 -0.31 -11.67
C THR A 8 1.00 0.13 -12.34
N ARG A 9 0.39 -0.73 -13.15
CA ARG A 9 -0.91 -0.47 -13.80
C ARG A 9 -2.04 -0.37 -12.77
N ALA A 10 -2.10 -1.28 -11.80
CA ALA A 10 -3.07 -1.26 -10.72
C ALA A 10 -2.95 -0.01 -9.85
N LEU A 11 -1.71 0.43 -9.56
CA LEU A 11 -1.44 1.66 -8.82
C LEU A 11 -1.84 2.93 -9.60
N GLY A 12 -1.64 2.93 -10.92
CA GLY A 12 -2.12 4.01 -11.80
C GLY A 12 -3.64 4.07 -11.90
N ALA A 13 -4.29 2.91 -12.02
CA ALA A 13 -5.75 2.78 -12.07
C ALA A 13 -6.43 2.96 -10.71
N ARG A 14 -5.68 2.91 -9.60
CA ARG A 14 -6.19 2.90 -8.22
C ARG A 14 -7.24 1.80 -8.00
N ASP A 15 -6.99 0.63 -8.59
CA ASP A 15 -7.94 -0.47 -8.60
C ASP A 15 -8.08 -1.09 -7.19
N ALA A 16 -9.28 -0.96 -6.61
CA ALA A 16 -9.62 -1.46 -5.28
C ALA A 16 -9.51 -2.99 -5.17
N ARG A 17 -9.53 -3.74 -6.29
CA ARG A 17 -9.35 -5.20 -6.30
C ARG A 17 -7.97 -5.62 -5.81
N PHE A 18 -7.00 -4.73 -5.89
CA PHE A 18 -5.64 -4.96 -5.43
C PHE A 18 -5.39 -4.45 -4.01
N ASP A 19 -6.39 -3.87 -3.36
CA ASP A 19 -6.27 -3.44 -1.97
C ASP A 19 -6.00 -4.65 -1.05
N GLY A 20 -4.89 -4.62 -0.32
CA GLY A 20 -4.45 -5.74 0.53
C GLY A 20 -3.77 -6.91 -0.20
N LEU A 21 -3.66 -6.87 -1.54
CA LEU A 21 -2.85 -7.84 -2.30
C LEU A 21 -1.38 -7.44 -2.39
N PHE A 22 -1.12 -6.13 -2.43
CA PHE A 22 0.23 -5.60 -2.40
C PHE A 22 0.26 -4.19 -1.82
N TYR A 23 1.45 -3.77 -1.42
CA TYR A 23 1.76 -2.46 -0.87
C TYR A 23 2.89 -1.84 -1.67
N VAL A 24 2.89 -0.52 -1.77
CA VAL A 24 3.94 0.23 -2.47
C VAL A 24 4.71 1.09 -1.47
N GLY A 25 5.98 0.77 -1.26
CA GLY A 25 6.93 1.61 -0.54
C GLY A 25 7.59 2.62 -1.45
N ILE A 26 7.61 3.87 -1.03
CA ILE A 26 8.31 4.95 -1.70
C ILE A 26 9.68 5.10 -1.06
N ILE A 27 10.75 4.85 -1.81
CA ILE A 27 12.12 4.77 -1.30
C ILE A 27 12.57 6.12 -0.73
N THR A 28 12.18 7.23 -1.38
CA THR A 28 12.59 8.58 -0.96
C THR A 28 12.02 9.00 0.38
N THR A 29 10.75 8.67 0.64
CA THR A 29 10.09 9.03 1.90
C THR A 29 10.14 7.91 2.93
N ARG A 30 10.54 6.70 2.51
CA ARG A 30 10.39 5.45 3.27
C ARG A 30 8.99 5.26 3.83
N VAL A 31 7.98 5.64 3.04
CA VAL A 31 6.57 5.44 3.40
C VAL A 31 5.98 4.37 2.51
N TYR A 32 5.25 3.41 3.08
CA TYR A 32 4.46 2.46 2.30
C TYR A 32 2.97 2.77 2.30
N CYS A 33 2.35 2.61 1.13
CA CYS A 33 0.97 2.97 0.82
C CYS A 33 0.21 1.78 0.22
N ARG A 34 -1.12 1.89 0.23
CA ARG A 34 -2.03 1.01 -0.54
C ARG A 34 -2.12 1.44 -2.00
N PRO A 35 -2.46 0.54 -2.94
CA PRO A 35 -2.62 0.89 -4.35
C PRO A 35 -3.72 1.93 -4.60
N MET A 36 -4.73 1.99 -3.73
CA MET A 36 -5.80 2.99 -3.80
C MET A 36 -5.44 4.36 -3.19
N CYS A 37 -4.20 4.57 -2.74
CA CYS A 37 -3.84 5.80 -2.05
C CYS A 37 -4.04 7.03 -2.97
N PRO A 38 -4.72 8.10 -2.49
CA PRO A 38 -4.92 9.31 -3.28
C PRO A 38 -3.62 10.12 -3.46
N ALA A 39 -2.54 9.75 -2.76
CA ALA A 39 -1.25 10.40 -2.88
C ALA A 39 -0.75 10.39 -4.33
N ARG A 40 0.02 11.44 -4.68
CA ARG A 40 0.66 11.53 -5.99
C ARG A 40 1.58 10.33 -6.18
N VAL A 41 1.42 9.64 -7.30
CA VAL A 41 2.24 8.48 -7.58
C VAL A 41 3.66 8.95 -7.90
N SER A 42 4.66 8.50 -7.15
CA SER A 42 6.07 8.91 -7.34
C SER A 42 6.62 8.39 -8.67
N TYR A 43 7.80 8.80 -9.09
CA TYR A 43 8.47 8.18 -10.23
C TYR A 43 8.68 6.65 -10.01
N PRO A 44 8.52 5.78 -11.02
CA PRO A 44 8.60 4.31 -10.89
C PRO A 44 9.90 3.81 -10.26
N ASP A 45 11.05 4.43 -10.54
CA ASP A 45 12.33 4.02 -9.94
C ASP A 45 12.38 4.18 -8.42
N HIS A 46 11.51 5.01 -7.86
CA HIS A 46 11.47 5.28 -6.42
C HIS A 46 10.43 4.42 -5.71
N ARG A 47 9.84 3.44 -6.41
CA ARG A 47 8.80 2.55 -5.88
C ARG A 47 9.36 1.15 -5.65
N ARG A 48 8.98 0.56 -4.53
CA ARG A 48 9.23 -0.85 -4.21
C ARG A 48 7.93 -1.51 -3.83
N PHE A 49 7.63 -2.66 -4.40
CA PHE A 49 6.40 -3.39 -4.12
C PHE A 49 6.65 -4.45 -3.03
N PHE A 50 5.69 -4.57 -2.12
CA PHE A 50 5.68 -5.54 -1.03
C PHE A 50 4.38 -6.34 -1.08
N ASP A 51 4.44 -7.60 -0.69
CA ASP A 51 3.31 -8.53 -0.61
C ASP A 51 2.48 -8.35 0.66
N SER A 52 3.10 -7.85 1.73
CA SER A 52 2.48 -7.66 3.03
C SER A 52 2.94 -6.36 3.69
N PRO A 53 2.14 -5.78 4.61
CA PRO A 53 2.56 -4.60 5.36
C PRO A 53 3.74 -4.94 6.27
N ALA A 54 3.76 -6.15 6.86
CA ALA A 54 4.86 -6.64 7.68
C ALA A 54 6.19 -6.66 6.91
N ALA A 55 6.19 -7.12 5.65
CA ALA A 55 7.40 -7.08 4.82
C ALA A 55 7.92 -5.65 4.57
N ALA A 56 7.01 -4.69 4.41
CA ALA A 56 7.37 -3.29 4.25
C ALA A 56 7.96 -2.70 5.56
N GLU A 57 7.38 -3.04 6.71
CA GLU A 57 7.88 -2.60 8.02
C GLU A 57 9.24 -3.22 8.35
N CYS A 58 9.43 -4.52 8.08
CA CYS A 58 10.74 -5.19 8.19
C CYS A 58 11.80 -4.56 7.27
N ALA A 59 11.39 -4.05 6.11
CA ALA A 59 12.27 -3.31 5.21
C ALA A 59 12.52 -1.85 5.65
N GLY A 60 11.97 -1.42 6.79
CA GLY A 60 12.19 -0.10 7.38
C GLY A 60 11.27 1.01 6.85
N PHE A 61 10.18 0.66 6.17
CA PHE A 61 9.18 1.62 5.71
C PHE A 61 8.15 1.89 6.81
N ARG A 62 7.67 3.14 6.88
CA ARG A 62 6.61 3.57 7.82
C ARG A 62 5.24 3.57 7.11
N PRO A 63 4.14 3.30 7.83
CA PRO A 63 2.80 3.31 7.24
C PRO A 63 2.41 4.72 6.79
N CYS A 64 1.76 4.81 5.63
CA CYS A 64 1.19 6.06 5.16
C CYS A 64 0.01 6.50 6.03
N LEU A 65 0.08 7.72 6.57
CA LEU A 65 -0.98 8.30 7.40
C LEU A 65 -2.25 8.66 6.61
N ARG A 66 -2.18 8.69 5.27
CA ARG A 66 -3.27 9.11 4.38
C ARG A 66 -4.18 7.94 4.00
N CYS A 67 -3.59 6.85 3.51
CA CYS A 67 -4.35 5.64 3.18
C CYS A 67 -4.45 4.66 4.35
N ARG A 68 -3.75 4.92 5.46
CA ARG A 68 -3.72 4.12 6.71
C ARG A 68 -3.77 2.62 6.40
N PRO A 69 -2.68 2.06 5.83
CA PRO A 69 -2.67 0.65 5.45
C PRO A 69 -2.91 -0.29 6.65
N GLU A 70 -2.63 0.17 7.86
CA GLU A 70 -2.96 -0.46 9.14
C GLU A 70 -4.47 -0.61 9.39
N LEU A 71 -5.32 0.24 8.80
CA LEU A 71 -6.79 0.22 8.94
C LEU A 71 -7.50 -0.41 7.74
N ALA A 72 -6.75 -1.05 6.83
CA ALA A 72 -7.32 -1.60 5.60
C ALA A 72 -8.19 -2.84 5.89
N PRO A 73 -9.43 -2.91 5.34
CA PRO A 73 -10.37 -4.00 5.61
C PRO A 73 -10.01 -5.35 4.95
N GLY A 74 -8.74 -5.58 4.58
CA GLY A 74 -8.34 -6.67 3.69
C GLY A 74 -7.44 -7.75 4.29
N ARG A 75 -6.90 -7.61 5.52
CA ARG A 75 -6.03 -8.61 6.17
C ARG A 75 -5.71 -8.36 7.66
N ALA A 76 -6.30 -7.35 8.29
CA ALA A 76 -6.14 -7.14 9.73
C ALA A 76 -6.95 -8.21 10.50
N PRO A 77 -6.33 -8.97 11.44
CA PRO A 77 -7.12 -9.75 12.37
C PRO A 77 -7.93 -8.76 13.24
N LEU A 78 -9.25 -8.75 13.04
CA LEU A 78 -10.28 -8.40 14.02
C LEU A 78 -10.38 -6.96 14.58
N ASN A 79 -9.97 -5.90 13.91
CA ASN A 79 -10.33 -4.54 14.36
C ASN A 79 -10.74 -3.59 13.22
N ALA A 80 -11.72 -4.00 12.42
CA ALA A 80 -12.51 -3.04 11.65
C ALA A 80 -13.57 -2.43 12.59
N VAL A 81 -13.16 -1.50 13.47
CA VAL A 81 -14.14 -0.68 14.18
C VAL A 81 -14.77 0.24 13.14
N PRO A 82 -16.07 0.10 12.82
CA PRO A 82 -16.71 1.07 11.96
C PRO A 82 -16.75 2.38 12.74
N ARG A 83 -16.08 3.42 12.24
CA ARG A 83 -16.40 4.78 12.67
C ARG A 83 -17.74 5.14 12.04
N LEU A 84 -18.83 4.73 12.70
CA LEU A 84 -20.12 5.37 12.52
C LEU A 84 -19.97 6.81 13.05
N ALA A 85 -20.33 7.74 12.18
CA ALA A 85 -20.61 9.13 12.50
C ALA A 85 -21.88 9.23 13.36
#